data_AF-H5X0N2-F1
#
_entry.id   AF-H5X0N2-F1
#
_cell.length_a   1.000
_cell.length_b   1.000
_cell.length_c   1.000
_cell.angle_alpha   90.00
_cell.angle_beta   90.00
_cell.angle_gamma   90.00
#
_symmetry.space_group_name_H-M   'P 1'
#
loop_
_entity.id
_entity.type
_entity.pdbx_description
1 polymer ?
#
loop_
_entity_poly.entity_id
_entity_poly.type
_entity_poly.pdbx_seq_one_letter_code
_entity_poly.pdbx_strand_id
1 'polypeptide(L)' 'MEPEQTYNPWTVVNLVFDHLVEQGLRPTLGEAGPPGEPAAALLRALGVRPTPEGDARVSEDAKQHLATLRAELLDEP' A
#
# COMPACT_ATOMS: atom_id res chain seq x y z
N MET A 1 -26.24 11.75 6.17
CA MET A 1 -25.35 11.12 5.19
C MET A 1 -24.05 10.86 5.92
N GLU A 2 -23.69 9.59 6.09
CA GLU A 2 -22.38 9.22 6.62
C GLU A 2 -21.29 9.68 5.64
N PRO A 3 -20.13 10.15 6.12
CA PRO A 3 -19.03 10.57 5.24
C PRO A 3 -18.53 9.40 4.40
N GLU A 4 -18.17 9.68 3.15
CA GLU A 4 -17.59 8.66 2.25
C GLU A 4 -16.18 8.29 2.75
N GLN A 5 -16.05 7.08 3.29
CA GLN A 5 -14.78 6.59 3.85
C GLN A 5 -13.82 6.28 2.70
N THR A 6 -12.73 7.03 2.61
CA THR A 6 -11.64 6.81 1.65
C THR A 6 -10.47 6.14 2.36
N TYR A 7 -9.98 5.02 1.82
CA TYR A 7 -8.81 4.31 2.37
C TYR A 7 -7.68 4.28 1.34
N ASN A 8 -6.44 4.38 1.83
CA ASN A 8 -5.25 4.17 1.01
C ASN A 8 -5.17 2.68 0.60
N PRO A 9 -4.95 2.35 -0.69
CA PRO A 9 -4.88 0.98 -1.17
C PRO A 9 -3.85 0.10 -0.44
N TRP A 10 -2.67 0.65 -0.12
CA TRP A 10 -1.61 -0.04 0.62
C TRP A 10 -2.01 -0.36 2.06
N THR A 11 -2.73 0.54 2.74
CA THR A 11 -3.26 0.25 4.08
C THR A 11 -4.18 -0.96 4.06
N VAL A 12 -4.98 -1.10 3.01
CA VAL A 12 -5.91 -2.23 2.85
C VAL A 12 -5.16 -3.51 2.50
N VAL A 13 -4.13 -3.44 1.65
CA VAL A 13 -3.24 -4.57 1.39
C VAL A 13 -2.61 -5.06 2.70
N ASN A 14 -2.05 -4.14 3.49
CA ASN A 14 -1.41 -4.49 4.75
C ASN A 14 -2.40 -5.16 5.71
N LEU A 15 -3.59 -4.61 5.88
CA LEU A 15 -4.64 -5.20 6.72
C LEU A 15 -5.02 -6.61 6.26
N VAL A 16 -5.18 -6.81 4.95
CA VAL A 16 -5.51 -8.13 4.39
C VAL A 16 -4.34 -9.09 4.60
N PHE A 17 -3.10 -8.65 4.42
CA PHE A 17 -1.91 -9.46 4.66
C PHE A 17 -1.82 -9.90 6.12
N ASP A 18 -1.98 -8.97 7.06
CA ASP A 18 -1.98 -9.26 8.49
C ASP A 18 -3.05 -10.28 8.84
N HIS A 19 -4.27 -10.12 8.32
CA HIS A 19 -5.36 -11.07 8.56
C HIS A 19 -5.10 -12.46 7.96
N LEU A 20 -4.51 -12.54 6.77
CA LEU A 20 -4.13 -13.82 6.17
C LEU A 20 -3.02 -14.50 6.99
N VAL A 21 -2.07 -13.74 7.52
CA VAL A 21 -1.02 -14.25 8.42
C VAL A 21 -1.61 -14.78 9.72
N GLU A 22 -2.59 -14.09 10.31
CA GLU A 22 -3.32 -14.57 11.50
C GLU A 22 -4.03 -15.92 11.24
N GLN A 23 -4.44 -16.17 10.00
CA GLN A 23 -5.04 -17.45 9.57
C GLN A 23 -3.99 -18.53 9.21
N GLY A 24 -2.69 -18.25 9.39
CA GLY A 24 -1.61 -19.18 9.08
C GLY A 24 -1.22 -19.23 7.59
N LEU A 25 -1.77 -18.34 6.77
CA LEU A 25 -1.38 -18.19 5.36
C LEU A 25 -0.13 -17.31 5.26
N ARG A 26 0.66 -17.52 4.21
CA ARG A 26 1.86 -16.72 3.94
C ARG A 26 1.67 -15.94 2.64
N PRO A 27 0.90 -14.84 2.67
CA PRO A 27 0.72 -14.02 1.48
C PRO A 27 2.08 -13.44 1.06
N THR A 28 2.39 -13.55 -0.23
CA THR A 28 3.57 -12.92 -0.82
C THR A 28 3.10 -11.84 -1.79
N LEU A 29 3.78 -10.69 -1.76
CA LEU A 29 3.67 -9.71 -2.83
C LEU A 29 4.40 -10.31 -4.04
N GLY A 30 3.63 -10.89 -4.96
CA GLY A 30 4.17 -11.67 -6.07
C GLY A 30 4.73 -10.83 -7.22
N GLU A 31 5.55 -11.46 -8.05
CA GLU A 31 6.18 -10.97 -9.29
C GLU A 31 5.21 -10.44 -10.37
N ALA A 32 3.89 -10.44 -10.10
CA ALA A 32 2.82 -10.11 -11.04
C ALA A 32 2.49 -8.61 -11.17
N GLY A 33 3.28 -7.74 -10.52
CA GLY A 33 3.14 -6.28 -10.63
C GLY A 33 2.61 -5.60 -9.36
N PRO A 34 2.38 -4.28 -9.42
CA PRO A 34 2.07 -3.48 -8.24
C PRO A 34 0.73 -3.88 -7.61
N PRO A 35 0.65 -3.98 -6.26
CA PRO A 35 -0.54 -4.45 -5.56
C PRO A 35 -1.71 -3.44 -5.56
N GLY A 36 -1.49 -2.22 -6.07
CA GLY A 36 -2.46 -1.12 -6.02
C GLY A 36 -3.76 -1.41 -6.78
N GLU A 37 -3.68 -1.98 -7.98
CA GLU A 37 -4.87 -2.29 -8.79
C GLU A 37 -5.76 -3.37 -8.18
N PRO A 38 -5.23 -4.54 -7.77
CA PRO A 38 -6.01 -5.56 -7.06
C PRO A 38 -6.64 -5.04 -5.76
N ALA A 39 -5.89 -4.23 -4.99
CA ALA A 39 -6.39 -3.64 -3.76
C ALA A 39 -7.51 -2.63 -4.00
N ALA A 40 -7.35 -1.77 -5.01
CA ALA A 40 -8.39 -0.82 -5.40
C ALA A 40 -9.65 -1.52 -5.94
N ALA A 41 -9.52 -2.68 -6.59
CA ALA A 41 -10.65 -3.51 -7.00
C ALA A 41 -11.41 -4.09 -5.79
N LEU A 42 -10.68 -4.61 -4.80
CA LEU A 42 -11.27 -5.11 -3.55
C LEU A 42 -12.02 -3.99 -2.80
N LEU A 43 -11.41 -2.82 -2.66
CA LEU A 43 -12.04 -1.68 -1.99
C LEU A 43 -13.34 -1.26 -2.66
N ARG A 44 -13.34 -1.17 -3.99
CA ARG A 44 -14.54 -0.87 -4.77
C ARG A 44 -15.63 -1.93 -4.56
N ALA A 45 -15.27 -3.20 -4.50
CA ALA A 45 -16.21 -4.29 -4.20
C ALA A 45 -16.81 -4.19 -2.78
N LEU A 46 -16.05 -3.63 -1.83
CA LEU A 46 -16.49 -3.37 -0.45
C LEU A 46 -17.22 -2.02 -0.28
N GLY A 47 -17.46 -1.28 -1.37
CA GLY A 47 -18.15 0.02 -1.34
C GLY A 47 -17.27 1.21 -0.94
N VAL A 48 -15.96 1.02 -0.82
CA VAL A 48 -14.97 2.07 -0.57
C VAL A 48 -14.47 2.62 -1.91
N ARG A 49 -14.41 3.95 -2.05
CA ARG A 49 -13.70 4.59 -3.17
C ARG A 49 -12.26 4.93 -2.77
N PRO A 50 -11.26 4.19 -3.30
CA PRO A 50 -9.87 4.57 -3.13
C PRO A 50 -9.56 5.82 -3.97
N THR A 51 -8.84 6.78 -3.39
CA THR A 51 -8.38 7.96 -4.12
C THR A 51 -6.88 7.88 -4.41
N PRO A 52 -6.41 8.28 -5.61
CA PRO A 52 -4.98 8.25 -5.95
C PRO A 52 -4.13 9.21 -5.10
N GLU A 53 -4.72 10.30 -4.58
CA GLU A 53 -3.96 11.35 -3.87
C GLU A 53 -3.40 10.88 -2.52
N GLY A 54 -3.98 9.84 -1.92
CA GLY A 54 -3.48 9.25 -0.68
C GLY A 54 -2.17 8.46 -0.88
N ASP A 55 -1.90 8.02 -2.11
CA ASP A 55 -0.74 7.20 -2.46
C ASP A 55 0.47 8.07 -2.85
N ALA A 56 0.23 9.22 -3.51
CA ALA A 56 1.30 10.08 -4.02
C ALA A 56 2.20 10.66 -2.90
N ARG A 57 1.62 11.26 -1.85
CA ARG A 57 2.42 11.84 -0.75
C ARG A 57 3.20 10.79 0.03
N VAL A 58 2.57 9.66 0.33
CA VAL A 58 3.21 8.54 1.05
C VAL A 58 4.32 7.91 0.20
N SER A 59 4.11 7.79 -1.12
CA SER A 59 5.12 7.29 -2.04
C SER A 59 6.32 8.24 -2.16
N GLU A 60 6.09 9.55 -2.22
CA GLU A 60 7.18 10.53 -2.25
C GLU A 60 7.97 10.55 -0.94
N ASP A 61 7.30 10.52 0.22
CA ASP A 61 7.98 10.44 1.52
C ASP A 61 8.81 9.15 1.64
N ALA A 62 8.27 8.01 1.17
CA ALA A 62 8.99 6.75 1.15
C ALA A 62 10.21 6.78 0.21
N LYS A 63 10.09 7.39 -0.98
CA LYS A 63 11.23 7.58 -1.90
C LYS A 63 12.30 8.47 -1.29
N GLN A 64 11.91 9.57 -0.65
CA GLN A 64 12.83 10.49 0.00
C GLN A 64 13.58 9.80 1.15
N HIS A 65 12.86 9.02 1.97
CA HIS A 65 13.46 8.26 3.06
C HIS A 65 14.41 7.16 2.55
N LEU A 66 14.03 6.44 1.49
CA LEU A 66 14.91 5.47 0.84
C LEU A 66 16.15 6.12 0.22
N ALA A 67 16.04 7.33 -0.33
CA ALA A 67 17.18 8.09 -0.84
C ALA A 67 18.16 8.45 0.29
N THR A 68 17.64 8.89 1.44
CA THR A 68 18.47 9.14 2.64
C THR A 68 19.19 7.87 3.09
N LEU A 69 18.47 6.75 3.21
CA LEU A 69 19.07 5.48 3.62
C LEU A 69 20.15 4.99 2.64
N ARG A 70 19.95 5.18 1.33
CA ARG A 70 20.95 4.84 0.31
C ARG A 70 22.21 5.71 0.45
N ALA A 71 22.05 7.02 0.61
CA ALA A 71 23.17 7.93 0.80
C ALA A 71 23.97 7.60 2.07
N GLU A 72 23.30 7.20 3.15
CA GLU A 72 23.95 6.91 4.44
C GLU A 72 24.58 5.52 4.53
N LEU A 73 23.99 4.50 3.89
CA LEU A 73 24.40 3.10 4.04
C LEU A 73 25.17 2.55 2.84
N LEU A 74 24.97 3.09 1.64
CA LEU A 74 25.54 2.56 0.39
C LEU A 74 26.61 3.47 -0.21
N ASP A 75 26.88 4.65 0.37
CA ASP A 75 27.88 5.62 -0.10
C ASP A 75 27.73 5.94 -1.61
N GLU A 76 26.49 5.85 -2.10
CA GLU A 76 26.14 6.00 -3.51
C GLU A 76 25.48 7.38 -3.70
N PRO A 77 26.06 8.27 -4.53
CA PRO A 77 25.57 9.64 -4.73
C PRO A 77 24.26 9.73 -5.52
#